data_AF-A0A5P9Q0Y9-F1
#
_entry.id   AF-A0A5P9Q0Y9-F1
#
_cell.length_a   1.000
_cell.length_b   1.000
_cell.length_c   1.000
_cell.angle_alpha   90.00
_cell.angle_beta   90.00
_cell.angle_gamma   90.00
#
_symmetry.space_group_name_H-M   'P 1'
#
loop_
_entity.id
_entity.type
_entity.pdbx_description
1 polymer ?
#
loop_
_entity_poly.entity_id
_entity_poly.type
_entity_poly.pdbx_seq_one_letter_code
_entity_poly.pdbx_strand_id
1 'polypeptide(L)'
;MVLGIPKKILIAIAVVVGIGIIYVMGADKRASEASGGGGPTGCRMTVTADVLNVRSQPAENAQIVGKFKQDAQTDAHPVVQNGFRMIDKDRWAATEFLKPLDGANCG
;
A
#
# COMPACT_ATOMS: atom_id res chain seq x y z
N MET A 1 4.80 6.85 -55.15
CA MET A 1 4.85 8.30 -54.84
C MET A 1 4.34 8.48 -53.42
N VAL A 2 5.23 8.44 -52.40
CA VAL A 2 4.91 8.89 -51.04
C VAL A 2 6.17 9.60 -50.52
N LEU A 3 6.09 10.94 -50.61
CA LEU A 3 6.92 12.04 -50.08
C LEU A 3 8.28 11.75 -49.41
N GLY A 4 9.30 12.47 -49.88
CA GLY A 4 10.71 12.46 -49.45
C GLY A 4 10.95 13.01 -48.05
N ILE A 5 10.51 12.27 -47.03
CA ILE A 5 10.85 12.54 -45.63
C ILE A 5 12.26 11.96 -45.37
N PRO A 6 13.25 12.78 -44.99
CA PRO A 6 14.61 12.32 -44.76
C PRO A 6 14.64 11.26 -43.65
N LYS A 7 15.42 10.19 -43.84
CA LYS A 7 15.48 9.01 -42.95
C LYS A 7 15.63 9.36 -41.46
N LYS A 8 16.26 10.48 -41.14
CA LYS A 8 16.43 10.99 -39.76
C LYS A 8 15.11 11.49 -39.14
N ILE A 9 14.20 12.06 -39.94
CA ILE A 9 12.87 12.48 -39.48
C ILE A 9 11.97 11.26 -39.23
N LEU A 10 12.07 10.22 -40.05
CA LEU A 10 11.34 8.96 -39.81
C LEU A 10 11.79 8.28 -38.50
N ILE A 11 13.09 8.28 -38.20
CA ILE A 11 13.62 7.75 -36.93
C ILE A 11 13.12 8.59 -35.75
N ALA A 12 13.15 9.92 -35.85
CA ALA A 12 12.67 10.81 -34.79
C ALA A 12 11.18 10.60 -34.48
N ILE A 13 10.34 10.49 -35.51
CA ILE A 13 8.89 10.21 -35.34
C ILE A 13 8.69 8.83 -34.70
N ALA A 14 9.42 7.80 -35.14
CA ALA A 14 9.31 6.46 -34.56
C ALA A 14 9.72 6.41 -33.08
N VAL A 15 10.75 7.16 -32.68
CA VAL A 15 11.19 7.23 -31.28
C VAL A 15 10.16 7.98 -30.42
N VAL A 16 9.61 9.08 -30.91
CA VAL A 16 8.58 9.84 -30.17
C VAL A 16 7.29 9.04 -30.02
N VAL A 17 6.86 8.33 -31.07
CA VAL A 17 5.72 7.42 -31.02
C VAL A 17 5.99 6.24 -30.07
N GLY A 18 7.20 5.65 -30.11
CA GLY A 18 7.59 4.57 -29.21
C GLY A 18 7.59 4.99 -27.73
N ILE A 19 8.14 6.17 -27.41
CA ILE A 19 8.11 6.73 -26.04
C ILE A 19 6.67 7.03 -25.60
N GLY A 20 5.84 7.56 -26.51
CA GLY A 20 4.41 7.79 -26.25
C GLY A 20 3.66 6.50 -25.91
N ILE A 21 3.89 5.41 -26.66
CA ILE A 21 3.28 4.11 -26.40
C ILE A 21 3.68 3.57 -25.03
N ILE A 22 4.96 3.69 -24.64
CA ILE A 22 5.43 3.26 -23.30
C ILE A 22 4.71 4.03 -22.18
N TYR A 23 4.42 5.32 -22.39
CA TYR A 23 3.75 6.16 -21.40
C TYR A 23 2.26 5.79 -21.22
N VAL A 24 1.55 5.51 -22.33
CA VAL A 24 0.13 5.12 -22.28
C VAL A 24 -0.01 3.69 -21.73
N MET A 25 0.83 2.74 -22.17
CA MET A 25 0.79 1.35 -21.66
C MET A 25 1.35 1.23 -20.23
N GLY A 26 2.16 2.18 -19.77
CA GLY A 26 2.61 2.30 -18.37
C GLY A 26 1.55 2.88 -17.42
N ALA A 27 0.53 3.54 -17.96
CA ALA A 27 -0.64 3.97 -17.18
C ALA A 27 -1.62 2.80 -16.95
N ASP A 28 -1.77 1.90 -17.92
CA ASP A 28 -2.64 0.73 -17.80
C ASP A 28 -2.02 -0.42 -16.97
N LYS A 29 -0.69 -0.50 -16.87
CA LYS A 29 0.03 -1.46 -15.99
C LYS A 29 0.15 -1.03 -14.52
N ARG A 30 -0.68 -0.10 -14.05
CA ARG A 30 -0.94 0.12 -12.61
C ARG A 30 -2.31 -0.40 -12.15
N ALA A 31 -3.00 -1.14 -13.02
CA ALA A 31 -4.16 -1.93 -12.65
C ALA A 31 -3.85 -3.44 -12.70
N SER A 32 -2.64 -3.84 -12.30
CA SER A 32 -2.37 -5.24 -11.95
C SER A 32 -2.71 -5.45 -10.48
N GLU A 33 -3.93 -5.95 -10.27
CA GLU A 33 -4.24 -7.02 -9.32
C GLU A 33 -3.47 -7.02 -7.99
N ALA A 34 -4.01 -6.32 -6.99
CA ALA A 34 -3.85 -6.74 -5.61
C ALA A 34 -4.98 -7.73 -5.24
N SER A 35 -5.09 -8.82 -5.98
CA SER A 35 -5.81 -10.03 -5.53
C SER A 35 -4.91 -10.75 -4.53
N GLY A 36 -4.84 -10.21 -3.31
CA GLY A 36 -4.03 -10.71 -2.22
C GLY A 36 -4.08 -9.71 -1.07
N GLY A 37 -4.97 -9.96 -0.11
CA GLY A 37 -5.28 -9.03 0.99
C GLY A 37 -4.03 -8.48 1.68
N GLY A 38 -3.86 -7.16 1.63
CA GLY A 38 -2.69 -6.46 2.17
C GLY A 38 -2.41 -5.08 1.57
N GLY A 39 -3.25 -4.59 0.64
CA GLY A 39 -3.20 -3.17 0.22
C GLY A 39 -3.80 -2.25 1.30
N PRO A 40 -3.42 -0.96 1.33
CA PRO A 40 -4.00 0.00 2.28
C PRO A 40 -5.52 0.02 2.12
N THR A 41 -6.23 -0.49 3.11
CA THR A 41 -7.70 -0.60 3.10
C THR A 41 -8.39 0.75 3.21
N GLY A 42 -7.62 1.84 3.27
CA GLY A 42 -8.08 3.15 3.71
C GLY A 42 -8.11 3.29 5.24
N CYS A 43 -7.89 2.21 5.99
CA CYS A 43 -7.77 2.26 7.44
C CYS A 43 -6.33 2.61 7.84
N ARG A 44 -6.07 3.91 8.00
CA ARG A 44 -4.79 4.40 8.51
C ARG A 44 -4.90 4.75 9.98
N MET A 45 -3.98 4.24 10.78
CA MET A 45 -3.96 4.38 12.23
C MET A 45 -2.69 5.08 12.68
N THR A 46 -2.76 5.83 13.77
CA THR A 46 -1.61 6.34 14.52
C THR A 46 -1.50 5.61 15.86
N VAL A 47 -0.27 5.34 16.28
CA VAL A 47 0.04 4.66 17.53
C VAL A 47 0.08 5.67 18.68
N THR A 48 -0.69 5.41 19.74
CA THR A 48 -0.78 6.31 20.91
C THR A 48 0.09 5.88 22.09
N ALA A 49 0.58 4.64 22.10
CA ALA A 49 1.49 4.13 23.13
C ALA A 49 2.95 4.46 22.82
N ASP A 50 3.77 4.61 23.87
CA ASP A 50 5.22 4.80 23.76
C ASP A 50 5.87 3.71 22.88
N VAL A 51 5.50 2.45 23.15
CA VAL A 51 5.91 1.28 22.39
C VAL A 51 4.72 0.32 22.26
N LEU A 52 4.29 0.06 21.03
CA LEU A 52 3.24 -0.90 20.72
C LEU A 52 3.83 -2.16 20.10
N ASN A 53 3.57 -3.31 20.71
CA ASN A 53 4.03 -4.60 20.18
C ASN A 53 3.10 -5.09 19.06
N VAL A 54 3.71 -5.53 17.96
CA VAL A 54 3.05 -6.27 16.89
C VAL A 54 3.29 -7.76 17.13
N ARG A 55 2.21 -8.53 17.15
CA ARG A 55 2.19 -9.94 17.52
C ARG A 55 1.77 -10.82 16.35
N SER A 56 2.21 -12.07 16.36
CA SER A 56 1.87 -13.05 15.31
C SER A 56 0.41 -13.53 15.38
N GLN A 57 -0.26 -13.35 16.51
CA GLN A 57 -1.65 -13.76 16.75
C GLN A 57 -2.37 -12.71 17.61
N PRO A 58 -3.72 -12.64 17.57
CA PRO A 58 -4.51 -11.71 18.37
C PRO A 58 -4.61 -12.20 19.84
N ALA A 59 -3.49 -12.21 20.56
CA ALA A 59 -3.42 -12.62 21.96
C ALA A 59 -2.25 -11.94 22.69
N GLU A 60 -2.41 -11.68 23.98
CA GLU A 60 -1.40 -10.99 24.82
C GLU A 60 -0.11 -11.79 25.03
N ASN A 61 -0.18 -13.11 24.95
CA ASN A 61 0.96 -14.02 25.10
C ASN A 61 1.56 -14.46 23.75
N ALA A 62 1.03 -13.98 22.63
CA ALA A 62 1.55 -14.32 21.30
C ALA A 62 2.94 -13.71 21.07
N GLN A 63 3.74 -14.38 20.23
CA GLN A 63 5.08 -13.94 19.88
C GLN A 63 5.08 -12.53 19.31
N ILE A 64 5.99 -11.68 19.80
CA ILE A 64 6.20 -10.34 19.26
C ILE A 64 7.06 -10.45 17.99
N VAL A 65 6.51 -10.01 16.87
CA VAL A 65 7.14 -10.04 15.54
C VAL A 65 7.53 -8.65 15.03
N GLY A 66 7.17 -7.60 15.76
CA GLY A 66 7.51 -6.23 15.44
C GLY A 66 7.13 -5.26 16.54
N LYS A 67 7.49 -4.00 16.38
CA LYS A 67 7.14 -2.92 17.31
C LYS A 67 6.93 -1.62 16.54
N PHE A 68 5.97 -0.84 17.01
CA PHE A 68 5.83 0.56 16.64
C PHE A 68 6.23 1.45 17.81
N LYS A 69 6.67 2.66 17.49
CA LYS A 69 6.88 3.73 18.46
C LYS A 69 5.65 4.63 18.47
N GLN A 70 5.53 5.46 19.50
CA GLN A 70 4.54 6.53 19.55
C GLN A 70 4.52 7.36 18.27
N ASP A 71 3.32 7.79 17.86
CA ASP A 71 3.03 8.58 16.66
C ASP A 71 3.42 7.91 15.33
N ALA A 72 3.89 6.65 15.36
CA ALA A 72 4.05 5.88 14.15
C ALA A 72 2.69 5.67 13.49
N GLN A 73 2.65 5.87 12.18
CA GLN A 73 1.48 5.60 11.38
C GLN A 73 1.62 4.25 10.69
N THR A 74 0.52 3.51 10.64
CA THR A 74 0.46 2.22 9.95
C THR A 74 -0.87 2.08 9.24
N ASP A 75 -0.85 1.40 8.10
CA ASP A 75 -2.06 0.84 7.55
C ASP A 75 -2.54 -0.31 8.44
N ALA A 76 -3.84 -0.52 8.45
CA ALA A 76 -4.48 -1.61 9.16
C ALA A 76 -5.62 -2.18 8.33
N HIS A 77 -6.17 -3.28 8.83
CA HIS A 77 -7.39 -3.88 8.30
C HIS A 77 -8.58 -3.56 9.22
N PRO A 78 -9.82 -3.63 8.70
CA PRO A 78 -11.03 -3.49 9.51
C PRO A 78 -11.23 -4.64 10.51
N VAL A 79 -10.43 -5.72 10.39
CA VAL A 79 -10.55 -6.92 11.21
C VAL A 79 -9.98 -6.70 12.61
N VAL A 80 -10.83 -6.93 13.61
CA VAL A 80 -10.48 -6.92 15.04
C VAL A 80 -10.87 -8.26 15.67
N GLN A 81 -9.97 -8.86 16.44
CA GLN A 81 -10.18 -10.12 17.16
C GLN A 81 -9.52 -10.02 18.54
N ASN A 82 -10.23 -10.41 19.60
CA ASN A 82 -9.74 -10.39 20.98
C ASN A 82 -9.11 -9.06 21.43
N GLY A 83 -9.63 -7.93 20.94
CA GLY A 83 -9.06 -6.60 21.23
C GLY A 83 -7.82 -6.23 20.40
N PHE A 84 -7.34 -7.12 19.53
CA PHE A 84 -6.24 -6.85 18.60
C PHE A 84 -6.78 -6.57 17.20
N ARG A 85 -6.25 -5.53 16.56
CA ARG A 85 -6.51 -5.21 15.16
C ARG A 85 -5.41 -5.80 14.29
N MET A 86 -5.81 -6.36 13.15
CA MET A 86 -4.88 -6.84 12.15
C MET A 86 -4.25 -5.64 11.41
N ILE A 87 -2.92 -5.55 11.46
CA ILE A 87 -2.15 -4.48 10.83
C ILE A 87 -1.65 -4.93 9.45
N ASP A 88 -1.28 -6.20 9.34
CA ASP A 88 -0.84 -6.87 8.12
C ASP A 88 -1.20 -8.37 8.25
N LYS A 89 -1.00 -9.16 7.21
CA LYS A 89 -1.22 -10.61 7.21
C LYS A 89 -0.52 -11.25 8.42
N ASP A 90 -1.32 -11.89 9.28
CA ASP A 90 -0.87 -12.58 10.49
C ASP A 90 -0.07 -11.67 11.47
N ARG A 91 -0.35 -10.35 11.44
CA ARG A 91 0.26 -9.36 12.33
C ARG A 91 -0.81 -8.54 13.03
N TRP A 92 -0.72 -8.48 14.35
CA TRP A 92 -1.78 -7.99 15.22
C TRP A 92 -1.23 -6.98 16.24
N ALA A 93 -1.94 -5.87 16.44
CA ALA A 93 -1.59 -4.90 17.46
C ALA A 93 -2.83 -4.54 18.30
N ALA A 94 -2.63 -4.26 19.59
CA ALA A 94 -3.73 -3.98 20.50
C ALA A 94 -4.48 -2.71 20.07
N THR A 95 -5.80 -2.82 19.93
CA THR A 95 -6.67 -1.78 19.32
C THR A 95 -6.75 -0.53 20.18
N GLU A 96 -6.67 -0.69 21.50
CA GLU A 96 -6.71 0.43 22.46
C GLU A 96 -5.55 1.42 22.31
N PHE A 97 -4.45 1.01 21.66
CA PHE A 97 -3.29 1.86 21.38
C PHE A 97 -3.22 2.33 19.92
N LEU A 98 -4.31 2.15 19.17
CA LEU A 98 -4.45 2.56 17.78
C LEU A 98 -5.58 3.56 17.65
N LYS A 99 -5.26 4.74 17.11
CA LYS A 99 -6.24 5.77 16.82
C LYS A 99 -6.39 5.93 15.31
N PRO A 100 -7.60 5.86 14.74
CA PRO A 100 -7.83 6.19 13.34
C PRO A 100 -7.39 7.62 13.03
N LEU A 101 -6.71 7.80 11.91
CA LEU A 101 -6.46 9.13 11.36
C LEU A 101 -7.76 9.72 10.79
N ASP A 102 -7.82 11.05 10.70
CA ASP A 102 -8.99 11.72 10.17
C ASP A 102 -9.28 11.27 8.72
N GLY A 103 -10.53 10.88 8.47
CA GLY A 103 -10.96 10.34 7.17
C GLY A 103 -10.54 8.90 6.89
N ALA A 104 -9.88 8.20 7.83
CA ALA A 104 -9.60 6.78 7.70
C ALA A 104 -10.89 5.94 7.78
N ASN A 105 -11.06 5.00 6.86
CA ASN A 105 -12.19 4.07 6.87
C ASN A 105 -11.74 2.74 7.48
N CYS A 106 -12.06 2.54 8.75
CA CYS A 106 -11.59 1.41 9.55
C CYS A 106 -12.65 0.35 9.88
N GLY A 107 -13.83 0.44 9.23
CA GLY A 107 -14.98 -0.43 9.49
C GLY A 107 -15.78 0.00 10.71
#